data_AF-A0A0Q4F6S5-F1
#
_entry.id   AF-A0A0Q4F6S5-F1
#
_cell.length_a   1.000
_cell.length_b   1.000
_cell.length_c   1.000
_cell.angle_alpha   90.00
_cell.angle_beta   90.00
_cell.angle_gamma   90.00
#
_symmetry.space_group_name_H-M   'P 1'
#
loop_
_entity.id
_entity.type
_entity.pdbx_description
1 polymer ?
#
loop_
_entity_poly.entity_id
_entity_poly.type
_entity_poly.pdbx_seq_one_letter_code
_entity_poly.pdbx_strand_id
1 'polypeptide(L)'
;MDMQGKYFLGASLHEMSPKIEISEKDYTGLVQARKTLTAALNIEETYDLVLGNFLDFEKEVLLLTLNKIVDHRFDYKKAYDVISSINRKFTNFVLSAKNYTELIDSMASKATNNKEGVKDTVKTIREKHYDENLDYRFMEKLRNHLSHFGGAVHSVHNPDKWILDDSKQAKNFVYNIGVHALKSSLAANDAFNKTVLKELPDKIDLKKAARSYMGAVSSIQVQVRNLTKTTVEEARSLIEAKLESYGSENDGDVFLVGAYSNKAYENDEEPIMLFLEWDDVRVELIKINQSITNMEKRHITSAIDTD
;
A
#
# COMPACT_ATOMS: atom_id res chain seq x y z
N MET A 1 11.19 -32.25 -35.64
CA MET A 1 12.13 -31.24 -36.14
C MET A 1 13.14 -31.04 -35.02
N ASP A 2 14.37 -31.50 -35.20
CA ASP A 2 15.44 -31.32 -34.20
C ASP A 2 15.71 -29.83 -34.05
N MET A 3 15.28 -29.23 -32.95
CA MET A 3 15.64 -27.85 -32.63
C MET A 3 17.10 -27.83 -32.17
N GLN A 4 17.97 -27.19 -32.94
CA GLN A 4 19.39 -27.00 -32.59
C GLN A 4 19.59 -25.93 -31.50
N GLY A 5 18.58 -25.10 -31.22
CA GLY A 5 18.61 -24.07 -30.18
C GLY A 5 18.28 -24.58 -28.79
N LYS A 6 19.05 -24.16 -27.78
CA LYS A 6 18.84 -24.53 -26.35
C LYS A 6 17.58 -23.92 -25.72
N TYR A 7 16.99 -22.90 -26.33
CA TYR A 7 15.87 -22.12 -25.79
C TYR A 7 14.87 -21.78 -26.90
N PHE A 8 13.57 -21.77 -26.58
CA PHE A 8 12.52 -21.46 -27.56
C PHE A 8 11.26 -20.89 -26.89
N LEU A 9 10.40 -20.27 -27.70
CA LEU A 9 9.02 -19.93 -27.36
C LEU A 9 8.06 -20.98 -27.94
N GLY A 10 7.03 -21.36 -27.18
CA GLY A 10 6.00 -22.27 -27.65
C GLY A 10 4.73 -22.18 -26.81
N ALA A 11 3.60 -22.58 -27.39
CA ALA A 11 2.34 -22.72 -26.65
C ALA A 11 2.32 -24.04 -25.85
N SER A 12 1.90 -23.98 -24.59
CA SER A 12 1.95 -25.14 -23.68
C SER A 12 0.96 -26.27 -24.01
N LEU A 13 -0.11 -25.99 -24.76
CA LEU A 13 -1.23 -26.94 -24.98
C LEU A 13 -1.34 -27.48 -26.41
N HIS A 14 -0.47 -27.08 -27.33
CA HIS A 14 -0.54 -27.51 -28.73
C HIS A 14 0.80 -28.05 -29.22
N GLU A 15 0.86 -29.37 -29.39
CA GLU A 15 2.01 -30.04 -30.04
C GLU A 15 2.23 -29.53 -31.47
N MET A 16 1.20 -28.96 -32.11
CA MET A 16 1.25 -28.41 -33.46
C MET A 16 1.57 -26.90 -33.51
N SER A 17 1.70 -26.23 -32.36
CA SER A 17 2.05 -24.80 -32.34
C SER A 17 3.52 -24.57 -32.76
N PRO A 18 3.81 -23.45 -33.43
CA PRO A 18 5.16 -23.12 -33.85
C PRO A 18 6.08 -23.00 -32.63
N LYS A 19 7.30 -23.51 -32.79
CA LYS A 19 8.38 -23.35 -31.80
C LYS A 19 9.39 -22.39 -32.40
N ILE A 20 9.55 -21.23 -31.77
CA ILE A 20 10.43 -20.16 -32.25
C ILE A 20 11.69 -20.18 -31.40
N GLU A 21 12.83 -20.45 -32.01
CA GLU A 21 14.12 -20.42 -31.32
C GLU A 21 14.41 -19.00 -30.78
N ILE A 22 14.92 -18.91 -29.55
CA ILE A 22 15.36 -17.65 -28.96
C ILE A 22 16.78 -17.78 -28.42
N SER A 23 17.46 -16.63 -28.30
CA SER A 23 18.81 -16.62 -27.73
C SER A 23 18.78 -16.87 -26.22
N GLU A 24 19.90 -17.33 -25.66
CA GLU A 24 20.09 -17.42 -24.20
C GLU A 24 19.89 -16.06 -23.52
N LYS A 25 20.30 -14.98 -24.19
CA LYS A 25 20.10 -13.60 -23.72
C LYS A 25 18.62 -13.24 -23.63
N ASP A 26 17.83 -13.64 -24.63
CA ASP A 26 16.38 -13.43 -24.61
C ASP A 26 15.72 -14.23 -23.49
N TYR A 27 16.08 -15.51 -23.34
CA TYR A 27 15.53 -16.36 -22.29
C TYR A 27 15.84 -15.81 -20.90
N THR A 28 17.10 -15.47 -20.62
CA THR A 28 17.51 -14.86 -19.34
C THR A 28 16.86 -13.49 -19.13
N GLY A 29 16.67 -12.71 -20.20
CA GLY A 29 15.91 -11.47 -20.18
C GLY A 29 14.45 -11.68 -19.75
N LEU A 30 13.77 -12.69 -20.31
CA LEU A 30 12.39 -13.04 -19.97
C LEU A 30 12.26 -13.55 -18.53
N VAL A 31 13.20 -14.36 -18.05
CA VAL A 31 13.29 -14.77 -16.63
C VAL A 31 13.35 -13.53 -15.74
N GLN A 32 14.22 -12.58 -16.08
CA GLN A 32 14.40 -11.38 -15.28
C GLN A 32 13.19 -10.45 -15.37
N ALA A 33 12.60 -10.30 -16.55
CA ALA A 33 11.39 -9.50 -16.76
C ALA A 33 10.23 -10.03 -15.90
N ARG A 34 9.98 -11.34 -15.91
CA ARG A 34 8.96 -11.97 -15.06
C ARG A 34 9.20 -11.65 -13.59
N LYS A 35 10.42 -11.83 -13.09
CA LYS A 35 10.79 -11.51 -11.70
C LYS A 35 10.57 -10.04 -11.35
N THR A 36 10.96 -9.13 -12.25
CA THR A 36 10.78 -7.69 -12.09
C THR A 36 9.31 -7.31 -11.97
N LEU A 37 8.47 -7.80 -12.89
CA LEU A 37 7.04 -7.52 -12.90
C LEU A 37 6.33 -8.13 -11.67
N THR A 38 6.70 -9.34 -11.25
CA THR A 38 6.17 -9.95 -10.02
C THR A 38 6.54 -9.14 -8.78
N ALA A 39 7.78 -8.65 -8.70
CA ALA A 39 8.20 -7.77 -7.61
C ALA A 39 7.44 -6.43 -7.63
N ALA A 40 7.20 -5.86 -8.81
CA ALA A 40 6.44 -4.63 -8.97
C ALA A 40 4.97 -4.79 -8.57
N LEU A 41 4.32 -5.91 -8.94
CA LEU A 41 2.95 -6.22 -8.51
C LEU A 41 2.86 -6.34 -6.98
N ASN A 42 3.79 -7.06 -6.35
CA ASN A 42 3.79 -7.23 -4.89
C ASN A 42 3.89 -5.89 -4.14
N ILE A 43 4.65 -4.93 -4.67
CA ILE A 43 4.71 -3.56 -4.12
C ILE A 43 3.31 -2.92 -4.15
N GLU A 44 2.63 -2.99 -5.30
CA GLU A 44 1.30 -2.38 -5.47
C GLU A 44 0.22 -3.06 -4.64
N GLU A 45 0.20 -4.40 -4.58
CA GLU A 45 -0.74 -5.16 -3.74
C GLU A 45 -0.55 -4.88 -2.25
N THR A 46 0.71 -4.80 -1.80
CA THR A 46 0.99 -4.50 -0.39
C THR A 46 0.58 -3.06 -0.07
N TYR A 47 0.80 -2.11 -0.98
CA TYR A 47 0.34 -0.73 -0.81
C TYR A 47 -1.19 -0.63 -0.79
N ASP A 48 -1.87 -1.35 -1.68
CA ASP A 48 -3.33 -1.44 -1.73
C ASP A 48 -3.92 -1.93 -0.40
N LEU A 49 -3.31 -2.96 0.19
CA LEU A 49 -3.71 -3.48 1.49
C LEU A 49 -3.57 -2.43 2.61
N VAL A 50 -2.50 -1.62 2.59
CA VAL A 50 -2.32 -0.51 3.55
C VAL A 50 -3.41 0.54 3.36
N LEU A 51 -3.69 0.93 2.11
CA LEU A 51 -4.71 1.91 1.79
C LEU A 51 -6.11 1.42 2.18
N GLY A 52 -6.42 0.16 1.93
CA GLY A 52 -7.66 -0.49 2.35
C GLY A 52 -7.85 -0.44 3.87
N ASN A 53 -6.82 -0.78 4.65
CA ASN A 53 -6.87 -0.69 6.12
C ASN A 53 -7.02 0.75 6.62
N PHE A 54 -6.39 1.72 5.97
CA PHE A 54 -6.58 3.13 6.27
C PHE A 54 -8.03 3.58 6.01
N LEU A 55 -8.59 3.22 4.85
CA LEU A 55 -9.97 3.53 4.49
C LEU A 55 -10.96 2.88 5.44
N ASP A 56 -10.72 1.64 5.86
CA ASP A 56 -11.54 0.95 6.85
C ASP A 56 -11.56 1.68 8.20
N PHE A 57 -10.43 2.22 8.65
CA PHE A 57 -10.37 3.05 9.85
C PHE A 57 -11.18 4.35 9.69
N GLU A 58 -11.01 5.08 8.58
CA GLU A 58 -11.76 6.32 8.33
C GLU A 58 -13.28 6.06 8.21
N LYS A 59 -13.68 4.99 7.51
CA LYS A 59 -15.08 4.57 7.41
C LYS A 59 -15.69 4.28 8.76
N GLU A 60 -14.98 3.55 9.63
CA GLU A 60 -15.47 3.24 10.97
C GLU A 60 -15.71 4.52 11.79
N VAL A 61 -14.77 5.46 11.76
CA VAL A 61 -14.89 6.76 12.44
C VAL A 61 -16.12 7.54 11.92
N LEU A 62 -16.35 7.54 10.61
CA LEU A 62 -17.50 8.21 10.00
C LEU A 62 -18.82 7.54 10.36
N LEU A 63 -18.90 6.22 10.29
CA LEU A 63 -20.10 5.45 10.65
C LEU A 63 -20.46 5.65 12.12
N LEU A 64 -19.47 5.62 13.02
CA LEU A 64 -19.67 5.90 14.43
C LEU A 64 -20.12 7.34 14.68
N THR A 65 -19.63 8.31 13.89
CA THR A 65 -20.10 9.70 13.94
C THR A 65 -21.56 9.81 13.49
N LEU A 66 -21.93 9.13 12.39
CA LEU A 66 -23.29 9.11 11.85
C LEU A 66 -24.30 8.52 12.84
N ASN A 67 -23.94 7.43 13.52
CA ASN A 67 -24.80 6.76 14.49
C ASN A 67 -25.21 7.66 15.66
N LYS A 68 -24.45 8.74 15.92
CA LYS A 68 -24.77 9.71 16.98
C LYS A 68 -26.01 10.57 16.68
N ILE A 69 -26.48 10.61 15.44
CA ILE A 69 -27.71 11.35 15.08
C ILE A 69 -28.93 10.75 15.79
N VAL A 70 -28.94 9.43 15.99
CA VAL A 70 -30.08 8.72 16.60
C VAL A 70 -29.82 8.31 18.05
N ASP A 71 -28.56 8.03 18.42
CA ASP A 71 -28.19 7.56 19.75
C ASP A 71 -27.20 8.54 20.40
N HIS A 72 -27.73 9.51 21.14
CA HIS A 72 -26.93 10.49 21.87
C HIS A 72 -26.38 9.96 23.20
N ARG A 73 -26.71 8.73 23.59
CA ARG A 73 -26.24 8.16 24.87
C ARG A 73 -24.75 7.87 24.75
N PHE A 74 -23.99 8.40 25.70
CA PHE A 74 -22.57 8.12 25.84
C PHE A 74 -22.29 7.56 27.23
N ASP A 75 -22.77 6.35 27.46
CA ASP A 75 -22.44 5.61 28.68
C ASP A 75 -21.10 4.86 28.52
N TYR A 76 -20.61 4.30 29.63
CA TYR A 76 -19.34 3.59 29.65
C TYR A 76 -19.29 2.42 28.66
N LYS A 77 -20.38 1.66 28.54
CA LYS A 77 -20.46 0.50 27.64
C LYS A 77 -20.35 0.96 26.19
N LYS A 78 -21.07 2.00 25.80
CA LYS A 78 -20.99 2.59 24.46
C LYS A 78 -19.58 3.11 24.16
N ALA A 79 -18.96 3.80 25.12
CA ALA A 79 -17.58 4.27 24.98
C ALA A 79 -16.61 3.11 24.78
N TYR A 80 -16.76 2.02 25.53
CA TYR A 80 -15.96 0.80 25.37
C TYR A 80 -16.16 0.16 23.98
N ASP A 81 -17.41 -0.01 23.54
CA ASP A 81 -17.75 -0.62 22.25
C ASP A 81 -17.13 0.20 21.09
N VAL A 82 -17.21 1.53 21.18
CA VAL A 82 -16.58 2.48 20.25
C VAL A 82 -15.05 2.34 20.27
N ILE A 83 -14.42 2.37 21.45
CA ILE A 83 -12.96 2.25 21.59
C ILE A 83 -12.47 0.92 21.00
N SER A 84 -13.17 -0.17 21.30
CA SER A 84 -12.82 -1.51 20.84
C SER A 84 -12.89 -1.61 19.31
N SER A 85 -13.96 -1.09 18.70
CA SER A 85 -14.12 -1.09 17.24
C SER A 85 -13.01 -0.30 16.55
N ILE A 86 -12.77 0.93 17.01
CA ILE A 86 -11.75 1.80 16.43
C ILE A 86 -10.36 1.20 16.63
N ASN A 87 -10.05 0.64 17.80
CA ASN A 87 -8.75 0.00 18.05
C ASN A 87 -8.46 -1.12 17.06
N ARG A 88 -9.43 -1.96 16.71
CA ARG A 88 -9.22 -3.05 15.74
C ARG A 88 -8.81 -2.50 14.36
N LYS A 89 -9.55 -1.53 13.84
CA LYS A 89 -9.28 -0.94 12.52
C LYS A 89 -7.98 -0.13 12.52
N PHE A 90 -7.77 0.67 13.57
CA PHE A 90 -6.56 1.47 13.73
C PHE A 90 -5.31 0.60 13.85
N THR A 91 -5.34 -0.46 14.67
CA THR A 91 -4.21 -1.39 14.81
C THR A 91 -3.89 -2.07 13.48
N ASN A 92 -4.90 -2.56 12.75
CA ASN A 92 -4.67 -3.17 11.43
C ASN A 92 -3.99 -2.19 10.46
N PHE A 93 -4.42 -0.93 10.45
CA PHE A 93 -3.78 0.12 9.66
C PHE A 93 -2.31 0.35 10.09
N VAL A 94 -2.04 0.57 11.37
CA VAL A 94 -0.66 0.84 11.84
C VAL A 94 0.28 -0.32 11.55
N LEU A 95 -0.17 -1.56 11.80
CA LEU A 95 0.66 -2.75 11.56
C LEU A 95 0.94 -2.94 10.07
N SER A 96 -0.07 -2.80 9.21
CA SER A 96 0.12 -2.96 7.77
C SER A 96 1.00 -1.86 7.17
N ALA A 97 0.76 -0.59 7.50
CA ALA A 97 1.59 0.52 7.03
C ALA A 97 3.04 0.39 7.49
N LYS A 98 3.28 0.00 8.74
CA LYS A 98 4.63 -0.19 9.26
C LYS A 98 5.37 -1.35 8.58
N ASN A 99 4.69 -2.49 8.41
CA ASN A 99 5.28 -3.62 7.70
C ASN A 99 5.65 -3.23 6.26
N TYR A 100 4.79 -2.45 5.60
CA TYR A 100 5.06 -1.93 4.28
C TYR A 100 6.31 -1.02 4.27
N THR A 101 6.38 -0.01 5.14
CA THR A 101 7.53 0.91 5.18
C THR A 101 8.84 0.20 5.55
N GLU A 102 8.80 -0.92 6.29
CA GLU A 102 9.97 -1.73 6.60
C GLU A 102 10.45 -2.60 5.43
N LEU A 103 9.53 -3.15 4.64
CA LEU A 103 9.85 -4.12 3.58
C LEU A 103 10.04 -3.48 2.20
N ILE A 104 9.59 -2.25 2.00
CA ILE A 104 9.51 -1.62 0.68
C ILE A 104 10.86 -1.48 -0.03
N ASP A 105 11.96 -1.25 0.68
CA ASP A 105 13.30 -1.21 0.08
C ASP A 105 13.74 -2.58 -0.46
N SER A 106 13.48 -3.65 0.29
CA SER A 106 13.73 -5.03 -0.12
C SER A 106 12.86 -5.42 -1.32
N MET A 107 11.57 -5.07 -1.31
CA MET A 107 10.66 -5.32 -2.44
C MET A 107 11.09 -4.55 -3.68
N ALA A 108 11.34 -3.24 -3.56
CA ALA A 108 11.76 -2.38 -4.66
C ALA A 108 13.10 -2.80 -5.26
N SER A 109 14.06 -3.26 -4.44
CA SER A 109 15.35 -3.77 -4.94
C SER A 109 15.23 -5.03 -5.82
N LYS A 110 14.08 -5.72 -5.82
CA LYS A 110 13.80 -6.84 -6.74
C LYS A 110 13.17 -6.38 -8.05
N ALA A 111 12.61 -5.17 -8.10
CA ALA A 111 11.96 -4.58 -9.27
C ALA A 111 12.86 -3.58 -10.03
N THR A 112 14.16 -3.51 -9.68
CA THR A 112 15.13 -2.62 -10.34
C THR A 112 16.48 -3.29 -10.51
N ASN A 113 17.26 -2.79 -11.48
CA ASN A 113 18.67 -3.13 -11.63
C ASN A 113 19.58 -2.34 -10.66
N ASN A 114 19.13 -1.18 -10.17
CA ASN A 114 19.90 -0.32 -9.24
C ASN A 114 19.51 -0.58 -7.78
N LYS A 115 19.87 -1.76 -7.26
CA LYS A 115 19.45 -2.23 -5.93
C LYS A 115 19.92 -1.33 -4.80
N GLU A 116 21.17 -0.87 -4.85
CA GLU A 116 21.77 -0.03 -3.81
C GLU A 116 21.16 1.37 -3.82
N GLY A 117 21.05 2.00 -5.01
CA GLY A 117 20.46 3.33 -5.13
C GLY A 117 19.00 3.39 -4.65
N VAL A 118 18.21 2.33 -4.88
CA VAL A 118 16.83 2.26 -4.35
C VAL A 118 16.81 2.15 -2.84
N LYS A 119 17.64 1.29 -2.24
CA LYS A 119 17.72 1.16 -0.78
C LYS A 119 18.13 2.46 -0.10
N ASP A 120 19.14 3.13 -0.65
CA ASP A 120 19.62 4.41 -0.12
C ASP A 120 18.55 5.49 -0.24
N THR A 121 17.89 5.61 -1.40
CA THR A 121 16.83 6.62 -1.60
C THR A 121 15.64 6.39 -0.66
N VAL A 122 15.16 5.15 -0.53
CA VAL A 122 14.07 4.80 0.38
C VAL A 122 14.46 5.09 1.83
N LYS A 123 15.70 4.76 2.23
CA LYS A 123 16.24 5.10 3.55
C LYS A 123 16.21 6.61 3.79
N THR A 124 16.75 7.41 2.87
CA THR A 124 16.78 8.87 2.99
C THR A 124 15.38 9.48 3.11
N ILE A 125 14.40 8.99 2.34
CA ILE A 125 13.02 9.49 2.42
C ILE A 125 12.37 9.13 3.76
N ARG A 126 12.60 7.90 4.27
CA ARG A 126 12.11 7.48 5.60
C ARG A 126 12.74 8.34 6.70
N GLU A 127 14.05 8.58 6.63
CA GLU A 127 14.76 9.45 7.56
C GLU A 127 14.21 10.88 7.52
N LYS A 128 13.98 11.44 6.33
CA LYS A 128 13.34 12.75 6.17
C LYS A 128 11.97 12.81 6.85
N HIS A 129 11.08 11.84 6.58
CA HIS A 129 9.77 11.80 7.24
C HIS A 129 9.90 11.64 8.76
N TYR A 130 10.89 10.86 9.22
CA TYR A 130 11.18 10.72 10.64
C TYR A 130 11.66 12.04 11.25
N ASP A 131 12.50 12.81 10.59
CA ASP A 131 13.07 14.05 11.16
C ASP A 131 12.08 15.22 11.11
N GLU A 132 11.26 15.31 10.07
CA GLU A 132 10.38 16.46 9.80
C GLU A 132 8.95 16.28 10.36
N ASN A 133 8.48 15.05 10.62
CA ASN A 133 7.08 14.80 10.95
C ASN A 133 6.92 14.03 12.28
N LEU A 134 6.43 14.73 13.31
CA LEU A 134 6.17 14.16 14.64
C LEU A 134 5.13 13.03 14.59
N ASP A 135 4.06 13.17 13.79
CA ASP A 135 3.03 12.14 13.67
C ASP A 135 3.61 10.88 13.03
N TYR A 136 4.51 11.01 12.05
CA TYR A 136 5.22 9.87 11.47
C TYR A 136 6.10 9.16 12.50
N ARG A 137 6.94 9.90 13.24
CA ARG A 137 7.76 9.32 14.33
C ARG A 137 6.91 8.59 15.36
N PHE A 138 5.80 9.21 15.76
CA PHE A 138 4.86 8.63 16.70
C PHE A 138 4.34 7.29 16.21
N MET A 139 3.83 7.23 14.98
CA MET A 139 3.22 6.02 14.40
C MET A 139 4.25 4.89 14.22
N GLU A 140 5.49 5.24 13.83
CA GLU A 140 6.60 4.29 13.76
C GLU A 140 6.93 3.65 15.12
N LYS A 141 6.83 4.40 16.23
CA LYS A 141 7.03 3.84 17.58
C LYS A 141 5.78 3.16 18.12
N LEU A 142 4.60 3.60 17.71
CA LEU A 142 3.32 3.07 18.16
C LEU A 142 3.13 1.61 17.76
N ARG A 143 3.64 1.18 16.60
CA ARG A 143 3.61 -0.23 16.20
C ARG A 143 4.19 -1.16 17.27
N ASN A 144 5.36 -0.83 17.82
CA ASN A 144 5.99 -1.68 18.85
C ASN A 144 5.13 -1.78 20.12
N HIS A 145 4.41 -0.71 20.44
CA HIS A 145 3.43 -0.75 21.53
C HIS A 145 2.25 -1.66 21.19
N LEU A 146 1.65 -1.48 20.01
CA LEU A 146 0.49 -2.24 19.56
C LEU A 146 0.76 -3.75 19.45
N SER A 147 1.98 -4.16 19.09
CA SER A 147 2.35 -5.57 18.98
C SER A 147 2.47 -6.29 20.33
N HIS A 148 2.62 -5.57 21.45
CA HIS A 148 3.01 -6.18 22.72
C HIS A 148 2.15 -5.75 23.93
N PHE A 149 1.42 -4.63 23.86
CA PHE A 149 0.86 -3.98 25.05
C PHE A 149 -0.61 -3.53 24.93
N GLY A 150 -1.27 -3.77 23.78
CA GLY A 150 -2.71 -3.52 23.61
C GLY A 150 -3.05 -2.44 22.57
N GLY A 151 -4.28 -1.94 22.62
CA GLY A 151 -4.77 -0.90 21.69
C GLY A 151 -4.23 0.49 22.01
N ALA A 152 -4.20 1.38 21.01
CA ALA A 152 -3.71 2.76 21.14
C ALA A 152 -4.81 3.80 21.39
N VAL A 153 -6.07 3.46 21.13
CA VAL A 153 -7.23 4.33 21.40
C VAL A 153 -7.56 4.19 22.88
N HIS A 154 -7.30 5.25 23.64
CA HIS A 154 -7.53 5.30 25.09
C HIS A 154 -8.72 6.19 25.45
N SER A 155 -9.04 7.15 24.60
CA SER A 155 -10.12 8.11 24.86
C SER A 155 -10.87 8.44 23.59
N VAL A 156 -12.20 8.43 23.72
CA VAL A 156 -13.13 8.95 22.73
C VAL A 156 -14.04 9.97 23.38
N HIS A 157 -14.40 11.02 22.64
CA HIS A 157 -15.37 12.01 23.11
C HIS A 157 -16.11 12.62 21.93
N ASN A 158 -17.09 13.46 22.25
CA ASN A 158 -17.97 14.12 21.29
C ASN A 158 -17.61 15.61 21.17
N PRO A 159 -16.66 16.00 20.30
CA PRO A 159 -16.38 17.41 20.02
C PRO A 159 -17.44 18.01 19.08
N ASP A 160 -18.72 17.69 19.31
CA ASP A 160 -19.83 18.25 18.54
C ASP A 160 -19.91 19.75 18.81
N LYS A 161 -20.23 20.54 17.78
CA LYS A 161 -20.26 22.00 17.92
C LYS A 161 -21.32 22.65 17.05
N TRP A 162 -21.88 23.74 17.56
CA TRP A 162 -22.63 24.69 16.75
C TRP A 162 -21.65 25.56 15.95
N ILE A 163 -21.83 25.60 14.63
CA ILE A 163 -21.29 26.65 13.76
C ILE A 163 -22.24 27.83 13.86
N LEU A 164 -21.67 28.99 14.18
CA LEU A 164 -22.40 30.24 14.31
C LEU A 164 -22.31 31.04 13.00
N ASP A 165 -23.33 31.84 12.70
CA ASP A 165 -23.28 32.86 11.65
C ASP A 165 -22.55 34.14 12.11
N ASP A 166 -22.46 35.13 11.23
CA ASP A 166 -21.83 36.43 11.51
C ASP A 166 -22.50 37.20 12.65
N SER A 167 -23.78 36.91 12.93
CA SER A 167 -24.55 37.47 14.05
C SER A 167 -24.40 36.66 15.34
N LYS A 168 -23.51 35.65 15.35
CA LYS A 168 -23.30 34.68 16.45
C LYS A 168 -24.54 33.82 16.75
N GLN A 169 -25.48 33.69 15.81
CA GLN A 169 -26.60 32.78 15.95
C GLN A 169 -26.23 31.39 15.45
N ALA A 170 -26.81 30.35 16.08
CA ALA A 170 -26.56 28.97 15.72
C ALA A 170 -27.09 28.68 14.31
N LYS A 171 -26.19 28.41 13.37
CA LYS A 171 -26.52 28.09 11.96
C LYS A 171 -26.62 26.58 11.77
N ASN A 172 -25.54 25.86 12.06
CA ASN A 172 -25.45 24.41 11.82
C ASN A 172 -24.89 23.68 13.03
N PHE A 173 -25.39 22.49 13.35
CA PHE A 173 -24.77 21.61 14.33
C PHE A 173 -23.91 20.54 13.63
N VAL A 174 -22.64 20.46 13.99
CA VAL A 174 -21.67 19.53 13.40
C VAL A 174 -21.39 18.39 14.36
N TYR A 175 -21.71 17.18 13.92
CA TYR A 175 -21.34 15.95 14.62
C TYR A 175 -19.90 15.55 14.31
N ASN A 176 -19.18 15.11 15.34
CA ASN A 176 -17.82 14.62 15.22
C ASN A 176 -17.50 13.65 16.37
N ILE A 177 -16.51 12.78 16.16
CA ILE A 177 -15.92 11.94 17.20
C ILE A 177 -14.44 12.24 17.33
N GLY A 178 -14.01 12.58 18.55
CA GLY A 178 -12.60 12.76 18.88
C GLY A 178 -12.01 11.40 19.25
N VAL A 179 -10.96 10.96 18.56
CA VAL A 179 -10.30 9.66 18.78
C VAL A 179 -8.86 9.89 19.18
N HIS A 180 -8.47 9.44 20.38
CA HIS A 180 -7.19 9.86 20.94
C HIS A 180 -6.43 8.74 21.65
N ALA A 181 -5.10 8.82 21.52
CA ALA A 181 -4.16 8.20 22.44
C ALA A 181 -3.84 9.18 23.57
N LEU A 182 -3.69 8.63 24.77
CA LEU A 182 -3.23 9.36 25.95
C LEU A 182 -1.76 9.09 26.19
N LYS A 183 -0.97 10.17 26.32
CA LYS A 183 0.46 10.11 26.63
C LYS A 183 0.73 9.37 27.94
N SER A 184 -0.12 9.57 28.96
CA SER A 184 -0.01 8.88 30.25
C SER A 184 -0.12 7.36 30.11
N SER A 185 -1.07 6.88 29.31
CA SER A 185 -1.24 5.45 29.04
C SER A 185 -0.07 4.87 28.23
N LEU A 186 0.46 5.63 27.26
CA LEU A 186 1.66 5.21 26.52
C LEU A 186 2.90 5.19 27.41
N ALA A 187 3.05 6.17 28.31
CA ALA A 187 4.16 6.28 29.24
C ALA A 187 4.13 5.23 30.36
N ALA A 188 2.96 4.65 30.66
CA ALA A 188 2.85 3.52 31.58
C ALA A 188 3.52 2.24 31.05
N ASN A 189 3.85 2.21 29.76
CA ASN A 189 4.67 1.17 29.16
C ASN A 189 6.15 1.61 29.14
N ASP A 190 6.96 0.98 29.98
CA ASP A 190 8.40 1.27 30.10
C ASP A 190 9.19 1.04 28.80
N ALA A 191 8.68 0.20 27.88
CA ALA A 191 9.29 -0.08 26.60
C ALA A 191 8.96 0.97 25.52
N PHE A 192 8.01 1.88 25.78
CA PHE A 192 7.70 2.94 24.81
C PHE A 192 8.85 3.95 24.74
N ASN A 193 9.14 4.44 23.53
CA ASN A 193 10.28 5.33 23.29
C ASN A 193 10.14 6.66 24.06
N LYS A 194 11.01 6.86 25.06
CA LYS A 194 11.02 8.04 25.94
C LYS A 194 11.33 9.36 25.22
N THR A 195 12.12 9.32 24.16
CA THR A 195 12.45 10.53 23.37
C THR A 195 11.21 11.04 22.66
N VAL A 196 10.52 10.16 21.92
CA VAL A 196 9.28 10.52 21.22
C VAL A 196 8.20 10.95 22.21
N LEU A 197 8.04 10.27 23.36
CA LEU A 197 7.07 10.67 24.40
C LEU A 197 7.23 12.12 24.86
N LYS A 198 8.46 12.64 24.97
CA LYS A 198 8.70 14.02 25.41
C LYS A 198 8.13 15.04 24.43
N GLU A 199 8.15 14.72 23.15
CA GLU A 199 7.66 15.59 22.07
C GLU A 199 6.13 15.55 21.92
N LEU A 200 5.48 14.50 22.40
CA LEU A 200 4.03 14.32 22.24
C LEU A 200 3.23 15.22 23.19
N PRO A 201 2.08 15.75 22.73
CA PRO A 201 1.09 16.37 23.62
C PRO A 201 0.44 15.32 24.53
N ASP A 202 -0.24 15.75 25.59
CA ASP A 202 -0.90 14.84 26.54
C ASP A 202 -1.99 13.99 25.88
N LYS A 203 -2.66 14.56 24.88
CA LYS A 203 -3.72 13.93 24.09
C LYS A 203 -3.37 14.02 22.62
N ILE A 204 -3.17 12.86 21.99
CA ILE A 204 -2.76 12.74 20.59
C ILE A 204 -3.99 12.42 19.75
N ASP A 205 -4.30 13.24 18.73
CA ASP A 205 -5.38 12.97 17.77
C ASP A 205 -4.96 11.87 16.77
N LEU A 206 -5.59 10.70 16.88
CA LEU A 206 -5.25 9.54 16.08
C LEU A 206 -5.75 9.64 14.64
N LYS A 207 -6.78 10.44 14.36
CA LYS A 207 -7.23 10.69 12.98
C LYS A 207 -6.20 11.54 12.25
N LYS A 208 -5.72 12.60 12.90
CA LYS A 208 -4.63 13.43 12.38
C LYS A 208 -3.38 12.58 12.15
N ALA A 209 -2.95 11.82 13.16
CA ALA A 209 -1.77 10.99 13.06
C ALA A 209 -1.88 9.94 11.95
N ALA A 210 -3.03 9.29 11.80
CA ALA A 210 -3.27 8.32 10.73
C ALA A 210 -3.17 8.94 9.34
N ARG A 211 -3.82 10.09 9.12
CA ARG A 211 -3.79 10.82 7.83
C ARG A 211 -2.38 11.27 7.48
N SER A 212 -1.67 11.87 8.44
CA SER A 212 -0.28 12.31 8.29
C SER A 212 0.65 11.14 7.95
N TYR A 213 0.47 10.01 8.63
CA TYR A 213 1.25 8.80 8.37
C TYR A 213 0.94 8.19 7.00
N MET A 214 -0.34 8.06 6.63
CA MET A 214 -0.73 7.57 5.30
C MET A 214 -0.19 8.48 4.19
N GLY A 215 -0.17 9.80 4.40
CA GLY A 215 0.45 10.76 3.48
C GLY A 215 1.94 10.49 3.27
N ALA A 216 2.68 10.20 4.34
CA ALA A 216 4.08 9.83 4.27
C ALA A 216 4.30 8.46 3.60
N VAL A 217 3.47 7.46 3.89
CA VAL A 217 3.52 6.14 3.22
C VAL A 217 3.25 6.28 1.73
N SER A 218 2.28 7.11 1.33
CA SER A 218 1.98 7.44 -0.06
C SER A 218 3.16 8.15 -0.74
N SER A 219 3.83 9.08 -0.04
CA SER A 219 5.04 9.75 -0.53
C SER A 219 6.16 8.75 -0.83
N ILE A 220 6.43 7.82 0.10
CA ILE A 220 7.40 6.74 -0.10
C ILE A 220 7.03 5.89 -1.33
N GLN A 221 5.75 5.51 -1.46
CA GLN A 221 5.28 4.70 -2.58
C GLN A 221 5.47 5.40 -3.93
N VAL A 222 5.14 6.69 -4.03
CA VAL A 222 5.35 7.47 -5.26
C VAL A 222 6.82 7.47 -5.67
N GLN A 223 7.73 7.62 -4.71
CA GLN A 223 9.17 7.61 -5.00
C GLN A 223 9.65 6.23 -5.44
N VAL A 224 9.16 5.16 -4.83
CA VAL A 224 9.47 3.79 -5.25
C VAL A 224 8.99 3.52 -6.66
N ARG A 225 7.75 3.91 -7.00
CA ARG A 225 7.23 3.83 -8.38
C ARG A 225 8.14 4.54 -9.36
N ASN A 226 8.60 5.76 -9.05
CA ASN A 226 9.52 6.51 -9.92
C ASN A 226 10.86 5.79 -10.13
N LEU A 227 11.41 5.19 -9.08
CA LEU A 227 12.69 4.50 -9.11
C LEU A 227 12.65 3.18 -9.90
N THR A 228 11.51 2.48 -9.87
CA THR A 228 11.36 1.19 -10.55
C THR A 228 10.75 1.32 -11.94
N LYS A 229 10.13 2.47 -12.26
CA LYS A 229 9.36 2.71 -13.48
C LYS A 229 10.03 2.20 -14.75
N THR A 230 11.23 2.67 -15.04
CA THR A 230 11.94 2.33 -16.29
C THR A 230 12.19 0.84 -16.40
N THR A 231 12.71 0.19 -15.34
CA THR A 231 12.98 -1.26 -15.37
C THR A 231 11.69 -2.08 -15.51
N VAL A 232 10.59 -1.64 -14.89
CA VAL A 232 9.29 -2.31 -14.98
C VAL A 232 8.68 -2.16 -16.37
N GLU A 233 8.74 -0.97 -16.95
CA GLU A 233 8.27 -0.71 -18.32
C GLU A 233 9.08 -1.48 -19.36
N GLU A 234 10.41 -1.50 -19.25
CA GLU A 234 11.29 -2.29 -20.11
C GLU A 234 11.02 -3.80 -20.00
N ALA A 235 10.80 -4.31 -18.78
CA ALA A 235 10.47 -5.71 -18.54
C ALA A 235 9.15 -6.10 -19.22
N ARG A 236 8.12 -5.24 -19.12
CA ARG A 236 6.83 -5.48 -19.76
C ARG A 236 6.95 -5.43 -21.29
N SER A 237 7.57 -4.39 -21.83
CA SER A 237 7.79 -4.24 -23.27
C SER A 237 8.57 -5.40 -23.88
N LEU A 238 9.53 -5.98 -23.15
CA LEU A 238 10.25 -7.16 -23.60
C LEU A 238 9.31 -8.37 -23.79
N ILE A 239 8.40 -8.61 -22.85
CA ILE A 239 7.44 -9.72 -22.94
C ILE A 239 6.44 -9.45 -24.07
N GLU A 240 5.90 -8.24 -24.16
CA GLU A 240 4.97 -7.83 -25.22
C GLU A 240 5.59 -8.02 -26.61
N ALA A 241 6.83 -7.57 -26.82
CA ALA A 241 7.55 -7.75 -28.09
C ALA A 241 7.77 -9.22 -28.46
N LYS A 242 8.01 -10.09 -27.46
CA LYS A 242 8.17 -11.54 -27.70
C LYS A 242 6.83 -12.22 -28.02
N LEU A 243 5.73 -11.80 -27.39
CA LEU A 243 4.39 -12.26 -27.73
C LEU A 243 3.98 -11.80 -29.13
N GLU A 244 4.27 -10.55 -29.52
CA GLU A 244 3.99 -10.03 -30.86
C GLU A 244 4.78 -10.79 -31.95
N SER A 245 6.08 -11.01 -31.69
CA SER A 245 6.92 -11.83 -32.55
C SER A 245 6.40 -13.26 -32.67
N TYR A 246 5.84 -13.84 -31.60
CA TYR A 246 5.25 -15.18 -31.64
C TYR A 246 3.93 -15.20 -32.40
N GLY A 247 3.02 -14.26 -32.11
CA GLY A 247 1.72 -14.15 -32.77
C GLY A 247 1.85 -13.96 -34.29
N SER A 248 2.88 -13.26 -34.76
CA SER A 248 3.16 -13.11 -36.19
C SER A 248 3.43 -14.44 -36.91
N GLU A 249 3.92 -15.46 -36.19
CA GLU A 249 4.20 -16.80 -36.70
C GLU A 249 3.10 -17.82 -36.36
N ASN A 250 2.11 -17.44 -35.55
CA ASN A 250 1.04 -18.31 -35.02
C ASN A 250 -0.37 -17.72 -35.26
N ASP A 251 -0.61 -17.09 -36.41
CA ASP A 251 -1.91 -16.52 -36.81
C ASP A 251 -2.54 -15.57 -35.77
N GLY A 252 -1.71 -14.87 -35.00
CA GLY A 252 -2.10 -13.96 -33.94
C GLY A 252 -2.45 -14.63 -32.61
N ASP A 253 -2.45 -15.96 -32.52
CA ASP A 253 -2.71 -16.68 -31.28
C ASP A 253 -1.47 -16.69 -30.37
N VAL A 254 -1.63 -16.15 -29.17
CA VAL A 254 -0.60 -16.05 -28.13
C VAL A 254 -1.05 -16.70 -26.82
N PHE A 255 -2.10 -17.52 -26.87
CA PHE A 255 -2.65 -18.19 -25.70
C PHE A 255 -1.62 -19.17 -25.10
N LEU A 256 -1.32 -19.00 -23.82
CA LEU A 256 -0.40 -19.87 -23.04
C LEU A 256 0.98 -20.05 -23.67
N VAL A 257 1.50 -18.99 -24.28
CA VAL A 257 2.91 -18.96 -24.74
C VAL A 257 3.84 -18.92 -23.53
N GLY A 258 4.81 -19.82 -23.54
CA GLY A 258 5.88 -19.91 -22.56
C GLY A 258 7.27 -19.85 -23.19
N ALA A 259 8.24 -19.37 -22.42
CA ALA A 259 9.66 -19.51 -22.75
C ALA A 259 10.24 -20.76 -22.09
N TYR A 260 10.86 -21.62 -22.90
CA TYR A 260 11.41 -22.90 -22.51
C TYR A 260 12.94 -22.91 -22.63
N SER A 261 13.58 -23.70 -21.77
CA SER A 261 14.88 -24.30 -22.08
C SER A 261 14.66 -25.74 -22.51
N ASN A 262 15.41 -26.27 -23.48
CA ASN A 262 15.23 -27.65 -23.96
C ASN A 262 15.36 -28.66 -22.82
N LYS A 263 16.31 -28.44 -21.90
CA LYS A 263 16.49 -29.29 -20.73
C LYS A 263 15.26 -29.29 -19.83
N ALA A 264 14.71 -28.11 -19.55
CA ALA A 264 13.47 -27.98 -18.76
C ALA A 264 12.30 -28.66 -19.47
N TYR A 265 12.16 -28.45 -20.78
CA TYR A 265 11.11 -29.05 -21.60
C TYR A 265 11.20 -30.59 -21.64
N GLU A 266 12.39 -31.15 -21.82
CA GLU A 266 12.62 -32.61 -21.79
C GLU A 266 12.33 -33.23 -20.43
N ASN A 267 12.49 -32.45 -19.35
CA ASN A 267 12.21 -32.87 -17.98
C ASN A 267 10.77 -32.58 -17.52
N ASP A 268 9.91 -32.07 -18.40
CA ASP A 268 8.54 -31.64 -18.08
C ASP A 268 8.49 -30.56 -16.97
N GLU A 269 9.52 -29.70 -16.92
CA GLU A 269 9.56 -28.52 -16.04
C GLU A 269 8.71 -27.38 -16.61
N GLU A 270 8.02 -26.64 -15.73
CA GLU A 270 7.14 -25.55 -16.14
C GLU A 270 7.91 -24.42 -16.85
N PRO A 271 7.41 -23.92 -18.00
CA PRO A 271 8.00 -22.78 -18.68
C PRO A 271 7.73 -21.47 -17.95
N ILE A 272 8.44 -20.44 -18.40
CA ILE A 272 8.15 -19.07 -17.98
C ILE A 272 6.98 -18.58 -18.82
N MET A 273 5.80 -18.59 -18.21
CA MET A 273 4.59 -18.13 -18.86
C MET A 273 4.63 -16.63 -19.16
N LEU A 274 4.32 -16.27 -20.40
CA LEU A 274 4.45 -14.91 -20.92
C LEU A 274 3.14 -14.09 -20.89
N PHE A 275 2.01 -14.69 -20.52
CA PHE A 275 0.74 -13.98 -20.36
C PHE A 275 0.89 -12.81 -19.34
N LEU A 276 0.19 -11.69 -19.58
CA LEU A 276 0.38 -10.42 -18.87
C LEU A 276 -0.86 -9.93 -18.11
N GLU A 277 -1.97 -10.66 -18.16
CA GLU A 277 -3.25 -10.32 -17.53
C GLU A 277 -3.12 -10.16 -16.01
N TRP A 278 -2.19 -10.89 -15.39
CA TRP A 278 -1.84 -10.74 -13.97
C TRP A 278 -1.09 -9.42 -13.69
N ASP A 279 -0.29 -8.92 -14.64
CA ASP A 279 0.41 -7.64 -14.52
C ASP A 279 -0.52 -6.46 -14.88
N ASP A 280 -1.61 -6.69 -15.62
CA ASP A 280 -2.67 -5.70 -15.82
C ASP A 280 -3.33 -5.30 -14.49
N VAL A 281 -3.39 -6.22 -13.53
CA VAL A 281 -3.81 -5.91 -12.15
C VAL A 281 -2.91 -4.83 -11.55
N ARG A 282 -1.58 -4.92 -11.72
CA ARG A 282 -0.64 -3.88 -11.26
C ARG A 282 -0.92 -2.53 -11.93
N VAL A 283 -1.19 -2.54 -13.23
CA VAL A 283 -1.50 -1.32 -13.99
C VAL A 283 -2.79 -0.67 -13.47
N GLU A 284 -3.83 -1.45 -13.19
CA GLU A 284 -5.07 -0.96 -12.60
C GLU A 284 -4.86 -0.45 -11.16
N LEU A 285 -4.10 -1.17 -10.33
CA LEU A 285 -3.74 -0.73 -8.97
C LEU A 285 -3.04 0.63 -8.99
N ILE A 286 -2.13 0.89 -9.93
CA ILE A 286 -1.47 2.20 -10.08
C ILE A 286 -2.49 3.30 -10.42
N LYS A 287 -3.48 3.02 -11.27
CA LYS A 287 -4.52 3.98 -11.67
C LYS A 287 -5.43 4.35 -10.51
N ILE A 288 -5.87 3.38 -9.71
CA ILE A 288 -6.80 3.61 -8.60
C ILE A 288 -6.08 4.16 -7.36
N ASN A 289 -4.86 3.69 -7.08
CA ASN A 289 -4.09 4.05 -5.90
C ASN A 289 -3.18 5.25 -6.19
N GLN A 290 -3.82 6.37 -6.53
CA GLN A 290 -3.15 7.64 -6.76
C GLN A 290 -2.57 8.22 -5.46
N SER A 291 -1.65 9.18 -5.64
CA SER A 291 -1.01 9.86 -4.52
C SER A 291 -2.03 10.57 -3.61
N ILE A 292 -1.92 10.31 -2.31
CA ILE A 292 -2.71 10.94 -1.26
C ILE A 292 -1.79 11.60 -0.22
N THR A 293 -0.66 12.17 -0.64
CA THR A 293 0.36 12.74 0.24
C THR A 293 -0.12 13.88 1.15
N ASN A 294 -1.22 14.54 0.80
CA ASN A 294 -1.80 15.67 1.54
C ASN A 294 -3.08 15.30 2.33
N MET A 295 -3.22 14.04 2.77
CA MET A 295 -4.42 13.57 3.49
C MET A 295 -4.75 14.39 4.74
N GLU A 296 -3.77 15.02 5.39
CA GLU A 296 -3.97 15.89 6.54
C GLU A 296 -4.82 17.14 6.23
N LYS A 297 -4.87 17.53 4.94
CA LYS A 297 -5.66 18.66 4.45
C LYS A 297 -7.03 18.24 3.89
N ARG A 298 -7.29 16.94 3.80
CA ARG A 298 -8.54 16.40 3.24
C ARG A 298 -9.51 16.02 4.35
N HIS A 299 -10.78 16.35 4.13
CA HIS A 299 -11.86 15.97 5.02
C HIS A 299 -13.11 15.64 4.20
N ILE A 300 -13.89 14.68 4.69
CA ILE A 300 -15.16 14.30 4.10
C ILE A 300 -16.24 15.07 4.84
N THR A 301 -17.15 15.69 4.10
CA THR A 301 -18.29 16.44 4.64
C THR A 301 -19.55 16.08 3.86
N SER A 302 -20.67 15.97 4.57
CA SER A 302 -22.02 15.91 4.01
C SER A 302 -22.82 17.17 4.39
N ALA A 303 -22.12 18.26 4.70
CA ALA A 303 -22.74 19.54 4.99
C ALA A 303 -23.55 20.00 3.77
N ILE A 304 -24.71 20.62 4.04
CA ILE A 304 -25.53 21.22 3.00
C ILE A 304 -24.92 22.60 2.72
N ASP A 305 -24.44 22.81 1.49
CA ASP A 305 -24.04 24.13 1.04
C ASP A 305 -25.27 25.02 1.04
N THR A 306 -25.20 26.08 1.83
CA THR A 306 -26.23 27.12 1.90
C THR A 306 -25.64 28.32 1.19
N ASP A 307 -25.93 28.44 -0.10
CA ASP A 307 -25.72 29.67 -0.88
C ASP A 307 -26.46 30.85 -0.21
#